data_AF-A0AB73B538-F1
#
_entry.id   AF-A0AB73B538-F1
#
_cell.length_a   1.000
_cell.length_b   1.000
_cell.length_c   1.000
_cell.angle_alpha   90.00
_cell.angle_beta   90.00
_cell.angle_gamma   90.00
#
_symmetry.space_group_name_H-M   'P 1'
#
loop_
_entity.id
_entity.type
_entity.pdbx_description
1 polymer ?
#
loop_
_entity_poly.entity_id
_entity_poly.type
_entity_poly.pdbx_seq_one_letter_code
_entity_poly.pdbx_strand_id
1 'polypeptide(L)'
;MLFTERVFPEAEADVVLLLADGFNEGPTDHATIYQAQDAEALASLSGPLTWKPTDPSAKWTGLLVDSDAEEHLRALCAEGHFTSLDTWGDTTLGMVTGNNRYFALSPARVKELGLPRKDLVRLSPPGSSHLRGLELSTGAMTKLGQQGKSTWLFRPSDKPSPASQAYIDAGHLAGVDEAYKCRVRKPWYRVPLLKPADLLLTCMNADTPRLTTNMAGAHHLNSVHGVYLDGQHRELGRELLPSASLNSVTLLNAEMVGRSYGGGILKLEPREADVWAMPSPAHVQTCADQLRLIKPDVAKFLQRGDLPAAVKLVDSAVLVGSGIITESELDHVRDAHATLAGRRQARGRSGH
;
A
#
# COMPACT_ATOMS: atom_id res chain seq x y z
N MET A 1 -16.45 -9.34 -20.03
CA MET A 1 -15.97 -8.22 -20.87
C MET A 1 -15.69 -7.02 -19.98
N LEU A 2 -14.58 -6.34 -20.26
CA LEU A 2 -14.05 -5.25 -19.46
C LEU A 2 -13.96 -3.99 -20.30
N PHE A 3 -14.24 -2.85 -19.68
CA PHE A 3 -14.10 -1.55 -20.31
C PHE A 3 -12.88 -0.81 -19.77
N THR A 4 -12.14 -0.12 -20.63
CA THR A 4 -11.05 0.77 -20.18
C THR A 4 -11.58 2.15 -19.76
N GLU A 5 -12.78 2.51 -20.22
CA GLU A 5 -13.50 3.73 -19.85
C GLU A 5 -14.85 3.40 -19.18
N ARG A 6 -15.45 4.38 -18.50
CA ARG A 6 -16.77 4.20 -17.86
C ARG A 6 -17.87 4.13 -18.91
N VAL A 7 -18.63 3.04 -18.89
CA VAL A 7 -19.83 2.88 -19.73
C VAL A 7 -21.05 3.61 -19.15
N PHE A 8 -21.14 3.71 -17.82
CA PHE A 8 -22.19 4.43 -17.12
C PHE A 8 -21.58 5.57 -16.31
N PRO A 9 -21.79 6.84 -16.70
CA PRO A 9 -21.16 7.99 -16.05
C PRO A 9 -21.45 8.11 -14.55
N GLU A 10 -22.65 7.67 -14.13
CA GLU A 10 -23.13 7.76 -12.74
C GLU A 10 -22.72 6.55 -11.87
N ALA A 11 -22.11 5.51 -12.46
CA ALA A 11 -21.66 4.36 -11.68
C ALA A 11 -20.31 4.65 -11.01
N GLU A 12 -20.25 4.57 -9.68
CA GLU A 12 -18.99 4.65 -8.92
C GLU A 12 -18.18 3.34 -8.95
N ALA A 13 -18.68 2.31 -9.63
CA ALA A 13 -18.08 0.99 -9.73
C ALA A 13 -17.68 0.64 -11.17
N ASP A 14 -16.67 -0.22 -11.31
CA ASP A 14 -16.30 -0.81 -12.60
C ASP A 14 -17.47 -1.64 -13.15
N VAL A 15 -17.77 -1.44 -14.43
CA VAL A 15 -18.83 -2.18 -15.14
C VAL A 15 -18.19 -3.38 -15.81
N VAL A 16 -18.61 -4.58 -15.42
CA VAL A 16 -18.26 -5.83 -16.08
C VAL A 16 -19.52 -6.38 -16.72
N LEU A 17 -19.47 -6.65 -18.02
CA LEU A 17 -20.51 -7.46 -18.67
C LEU A 17 -20.09 -8.92 -18.54
N LEU A 18 -20.85 -9.67 -17.74
CA LEU A 18 -20.68 -11.10 -17.52
C LEU A 18 -21.71 -11.86 -18.36
N LEU A 19 -21.22 -12.68 -19.29
CA LEU A 19 -22.01 -13.67 -20.00
C LEU A 19 -21.70 -15.03 -19.38
N ALA A 20 -22.69 -15.64 -18.72
CA ALA A 20 -22.61 -17.02 -18.25
C ALA A 20 -23.36 -17.91 -19.24
N ASP A 21 -22.62 -18.40 -20.25
CA ASP A 21 -23.13 -19.38 -21.22
C ASP A 21 -22.99 -20.81 -20.66
N GLY A 22 -23.77 -21.77 -21.18
CA GLY A 22 -23.72 -23.17 -20.73
C GLY A 22 -24.54 -23.48 -19.46
N PHE A 23 -25.70 -22.85 -19.29
CA PHE A 23 -26.62 -23.16 -18.18
C PHE A 23 -27.04 -24.65 -18.21
N ASN A 24 -26.85 -25.35 -17.08
CA ASN A 24 -27.02 -26.81 -16.92
C ASN A 24 -25.99 -27.71 -17.64
N GLU A 25 -24.86 -27.18 -18.10
CA GLU A 25 -23.82 -27.97 -18.77
C GLU A 25 -22.68 -28.45 -17.86
N GLY A 26 -22.74 -28.09 -16.56
CA GLY A 26 -21.74 -28.46 -15.57
C GLY A 26 -20.80 -27.31 -15.17
N PRO A 27 -19.80 -27.57 -14.32
CA PRO A 27 -18.83 -26.54 -13.90
C PRO A 27 -17.85 -26.18 -15.01
N THR A 28 -17.39 -24.92 -15.03
CA THR A 28 -16.27 -24.48 -15.87
C THR A 28 -15.01 -24.26 -15.03
N ASP A 29 -13.84 -24.49 -15.64
CA ASP A 29 -12.52 -24.22 -15.07
C ASP A 29 -11.85 -22.98 -15.68
N HIS A 30 -12.56 -22.27 -16.57
CA HIS A 30 -12.02 -21.13 -17.29
C HIS A 30 -13.05 -20.01 -17.52
N ALA A 31 -12.55 -18.82 -17.82
CA ALA A 31 -13.33 -17.66 -18.25
C ALA A 31 -12.72 -17.02 -19.49
N THR A 32 -13.55 -16.45 -20.36
CA THR A 32 -13.09 -15.71 -21.53
C THR A 32 -13.29 -14.21 -21.29
N ILE A 33 -12.19 -13.46 -21.43
CA ILE A 33 -12.14 -12.03 -21.14
C ILE A 33 -11.94 -11.27 -22.44
N TYR A 34 -12.94 -10.44 -22.78
CA TYR A 34 -12.85 -9.46 -23.85
C TYR A 34 -12.56 -8.08 -23.26
N GLN A 35 -11.75 -7.29 -23.96
CA GLN A 35 -11.51 -5.89 -23.67
C GLN A 35 -12.19 -5.02 -24.72
N ALA A 36 -12.86 -3.97 -24.26
CA ALA A 36 -13.43 -2.90 -25.06
C ALA A 36 -12.98 -1.56 -24.46
N GLN A 37 -12.84 -0.53 -25.27
CA GLN A 37 -12.53 0.79 -24.74
C GLN A 37 -13.74 1.37 -24.01
N ASP A 38 -14.86 1.43 -24.74
CA ASP A 38 -16.16 1.97 -24.34
C ASP A 38 -17.29 1.09 -24.93
N ALA A 39 -18.54 1.57 -24.85
CA ALA A 39 -19.68 0.87 -25.42
C ALA A 39 -19.65 0.80 -26.96
N GLU A 40 -19.02 1.76 -27.65
CA GLU A 40 -18.95 1.78 -29.12
C GLU A 40 -17.98 0.70 -29.62
N ALA A 41 -16.88 0.49 -28.89
CA ALA A 41 -15.87 -0.54 -29.17
C ALA A 41 -16.40 -1.98 -29.04
N LEU A 42 -17.63 -2.19 -28.55
CA LEU A 42 -18.29 -3.50 -28.54
C LEU A 42 -18.48 -4.09 -29.94
N ALA A 43 -18.58 -3.24 -30.97
CA ALA A 43 -18.72 -3.67 -32.35
C ALA A 43 -17.41 -4.26 -32.93
N SER A 44 -16.27 -3.97 -32.30
CA SER A 44 -14.94 -4.35 -32.77
C SER A 44 -14.06 -4.81 -31.61
N LEU A 45 -14.45 -5.91 -30.97
CA LEU A 45 -13.71 -6.46 -29.83
C LEU A 45 -12.33 -6.96 -30.26
N SER A 46 -11.32 -6.59 -29.48
CA SER A 46 -10.03 -7.29 -29.50
C SER A 46 -10.20 -8.78 -29.15
N GLY A 47 -9.23 -9.59 -29.57
CA GLY A 47 -9.26 -11.04 -29.40
C GLY A 47 -9.46 -11.47 -27.93
N PRO A 48 -10.13 -12.61 -27.69
CA PRO A 48 -10.40 -13.10 -26.34
C PRO A 48 -9.11 -13.50 -25.61
N LEU A 49 -9.05 -13.19 -24.32
CA LEU A 49 -8.07 -13.74 -23.38
C LEU A 49 -8.72 -14.87 -22.59
N THR A 50 -8.12 -16.05 -22.58
CA THR A 50 -8.61 -17.19 -21.80
C THR A 50 -7.94 -17.23 -20.43
N TRP A 51 -8.74 -17.14 -19.38
CA TRP A 51 -8.33 -17.33 -17.99
C TRP A 51 -8.61 -18.75 -17.55
N LYS A 52 -7.59 -19.51 -17.18
CA LYS A 52 -7.74 -20.88 -16.65
C LYS A 52 -6.82 -21.06 -15.44
N PRO A 53 -7.23 -20.59 -14.26
CA PRO A 53 -6.38 -20.65 -13.08
C PRO A 53 -6.33 -22.06 -12.49
N THR A 54 -5.23 -22.40 -11.82
CA THR A 54 -5.16 -23.60 -10.97
C THR A 54 -5.94 -23.42 -9.67
N ASP A 55 -6.00 -22.19 -9.14
CA ASP A 55 -6.83 -21.79 -8.01
C ASP A 55 -7.98 -20.89 -8.49
N PRO A 56 -9.25 -21.31 -8.37
CA PRO A 56 -10.41 -20.49 -8.75
C PRO A 56 -10.50 -19.12 -8.05
N SER A 57 -9.79 -18.94 -6.93
CA SER A 57 -9.72 -17.67 -6.20
C SER A 57 -8.64 -16.71 -6.71
N ALA A 58 -7.80 -17.16 -7.64
CA ALA A 58 -6.76 -16.34 -8.24
C ALA A 58 -7.34 -15.10 -8.94
N LYS A 59 -6.53 -14.05 -9.07
CA LYS A 59 -6.95 -12.85 -9.79
C LYS A 59 -6.73 -13.01 -11.29
N TRP A 60 -7.71 -12.58 -12.08
CA TRP A 60 -7.63 -12.57 -13.55
C TRP A 60 -6.88 -11.36 -14.11
N THR A 61 -6.56 -10.35 -13.28
CA THR A 61 -5.85 -9.12 -13.67
C THR A 61 -4.46 -9.39 -14.25
N GLY A 62 -3.83 -10.52 -13.91
CA GLY A 62 -2.59 -10.97 -14.54
C GLY A 62 -2.70 -11.18 -16.05
N LEU A 63 -3.87 -11.57 -16.57
CA LEU A 63 -4.07 -11.72 -18.03
C LEU A 63 -4.01 -10.42 -18.82
N LEU A 64 -4.10 -9.29 -18.12
CA LEU A 64 -3.99 -7.97 -18.72
C LEU A 64 -2.53 -7.55 -18.93
N VAL A 65 -1.58 -8.30 -18.36
CA VAL A 65 -0.14 -8.12 -18.48
C VAL A 65 0.33 -8.79 -19.75
N ASP A 66 1.30 -8.16 -20.41
CA ASP A 66 2.00 -8.77 -21.53
C ASP A 66 2.69 -10.08 -21.09
N SER A 67 2.61 -11.13 -21.93
CA SER A 67 3.11 -12.46 -21.58
C SER A 67 4.60 -12.46 -21.25
N ASP A 68 5.39 -11.61 -21.92
CA ASP A 68 6.84 -11.55 -21.75
C ASP A 68 7.17 -10.97 -20.36
N ALA A 69 6.45 -9.91 -19.95
CA ALA A 69 6.61 -9.33 -18.62
C ALA A 69 6.20 -10.28 -17.49
N GLU A 70 5.14 -11.08 -17.67
CA GLU A 70 4.74 -12.10 -16.70
C GLU A 70 5.76 -13.24 -16.62
N GLU A 71 6.32 -13.66 -17.75
CA GLU A 71 7.37 -14.69 -17.80
C GLU A 71 8.64 -14.24 -17.08
N HIS A 72 9.09 -13.00 -17.28
CA HIS A 72 10.24 -12.44 -16.56
C HIS A 72 10.00 -12.39 -15.05
N LEU A 73 8.84 -11.91 -14.59
CA LEU A 73 8.51 -11.93 -13.17
C LEU A 73 8.52 -13.36 -12.60
N ARG A 74 7.96 -14.33 -13.34
CA ARG A 74 7.92 -15.74 -12.93
C ARG A 74 9.32 -16.35 -12.85
N ALA A 75 10.19 -16.06 -13.82
CA ALA A 75 11.58 -16.51 -13.84
C ALA A 75 12.35 -15.96 -12.61
N LEU A 76 12.25 -14.65 -12.35
CA LEU A 76 12.88 -14.02 -11.19
C LEU A 76 12.44 -14.62 -9.85
N CYS A 77 11.17 -15.02 -9.73
CA CYS A 77 10.67 -15.75 -8.56
C CYS A 77 11.23 -17.18 -8.50
N ALA A 78 11.24 -17.91 -9.62
CA ALA A 78 11.71 -19.29 -9.69
C ALA A 78 13.22 -19.41 -9.39
N GLU A 79 14.01 -18.41 -9.78
CA GLU A 79 15.45 -18.30 -9.52
C GLU A 79 15.76 -17.79 -8.10
N GLY A 80 14.74 -17.39 -7.33
CA GLY A 80 14.88 -16.93 -5.95
C GLY A 80 15.35 -15.48 -5.79
N HIS A 81 15.37 -14.70 -6.86
CA HIS A 81 15.67 -13.26 -6.82
C HIS A 81 14.50 -12.46 -6.23
N PHE A 82 13.27 -12.92 -6.45
CA PHE A 82 12.05 -12.33 -5.90
C PHE A 82 11.28 -13.32 -5.02
N THR A 83 10.57 -12.79 -4.04
CA THR A 83 9.74 -13.54 -3.09
C THR A 83 8.53 -12.70 -2.67
N SER A 84 7.59 -13.28 -1.95
CA SER A 84 6.44 -12.59 -1.37
C SER A 84 6.84 -11.72 -0.17
N LEU A 85 6.13 -10.63 0.08
CA LEU A 85 6.42 -9.75 1.23
C LEU A 85 6.30 -10.49 2.58
N ASP A 86 5.42 -11.50 2.67
CA ASP A 86 5.26 -12.31 3.88
C ASP A 86 6.55 -13.09 4.27
N THR A 87 7.46 -13.32 3.33
CA THR A 87 8.79 -13.88 3.59
C THR A 87 9.66 -12.93 4.43
N TRP A 88 9.43 -11.61 4.30
CA TRP A 88 10.09 -10.61 5.14
C TRP A 88 9.43 -10.46 6.52
N GLY A 89 8.11 -10.70 6.61
CA GLY A 89 7.36 -10.70 7.87
C GLY A 89 5.88 -10.35 7.69
N ASP A 90 5.15 -10.30 8.81
CA ASP A 90 3.69 -10.20 8.80
C ASP A 90 3.19 -8.80 8.44
N THR A 91 2.24 -8.71 7.51
CA THR A 91 1.50 -7.47 7.23
C THR A 91 0.18 -7.44 7.98
N THR A 92 -0.10 -6.38 8.75
CA THR A 92 -1.37 -6.25 9.48
C THR A 92 -1.98 -4.85 9.42
N LEU A 93 -3.28 -4.78 9.69
CA LEU A 93 -4.00 -3.52 9.82
C LEU A 93 -3.52 -2.72 11.04
N GLY A 94 -3.46 -1.40 10.89
CA GLY A 94 -3.21 -0.49 12.01
C GLY A 94 -4.37 -0.41 13.01
N MET A 95 -4.15 0.37 14.07
CA MET A 95 -5.13 0.54 15.15
C MET A 95 -6.40 1.24 14.64
N VAL A 96 -7.57 0.77 15.08
CA VAL A 96 -8.85 1.38 14.72
C VAL A 96 -9.41 2.17 15.90
N THR A 97 -9.45 3.49 15.76
CA THR A 97 -9.92 4.37 16.84
C THR A 97 -11.45 4.43 16.92
N GLY A 98 -12.14 4.39 15.77
CA GLY A 98 -13.58 4.66 15.65
C GLY A 98 -13.92 6.13 15.42
N ASN A 99 -13.01 7.05 15.77
CA ASN A 99 -13.16 8.48 15.55
C ASN A 99 -11.80 9.18 15.56
N ASN A 100 -11.13 9.22 14.40
CA ASN A 100 -9.77 9.78 14.31
C ASN A 100 -9.70 11.26 14.73
N ARG A 101 -10.77 12.04 14.52
CA ARG A 101 -10.81 13.47 14.90
C ARG A 101 -10.73 13.66 16.42
N TYR A 102 -11.32 12.74 17.19
CA TYR A 102 -11.24 12.75 18.64
C TYR A 102 -9.92 12.17 19.15
N PHE A 103 -9.48 11.02 18.62
CA PHE A 103 -8.33 10.32 19.19
C PHE A 103 -6.97 10.82 18.69
N ALA A 104 -6.86 11.32 17.46
CA ALA A 104 -5.59 11.77 16.88
C ALA A 104 -5.45 13.29 16.99
N LEU A 105 -4.54 13.75 17.84
CA LEU A 105 -4.38 15.14 18.23
C LEU A 105 -3.09 15.76 17.69
N SER A 106 -3.17 17.02 17.25
CA SER A 106 -1.99 17.84 16.95
C SER A 106 -1.31 18.31 18.23
N PRO A 107 -0.02 18.68 18.20
CA PRO A 107 0.65 19.26 19.36
C PRO A 107 -0.04 20.52 19.91
N ALA A 108 -0.63 21.34 19.02
CA ALA A 108 -1.39 22.52 19.42
C ALA A 108 -2.65 22.13 20.22
N ARG A 109 -3.42 21.13 19.72
CA ARG A 109 -4.62 20.65 20.41
C ARG A 109 -4.31 19.98 21.75
N VAL A 110 -3.20 19.23 21.82
CA VAL A 110 -2.69 18.67 23.08
C VAL A 110 -2.41 19.76 24.12
N LYS A 111 -1.75 20.85 23.70
CA LYS A 111 -1.44 21.99 24.57
C LYS A 111 -2.70 22.72 25.02
N GLU A 112 -3.63 22.98 24.11
CA GLU A 112 -4.92 23.63 24.39
C GLU A 112 -5.73 22.87 25.44
N LEU A 113 -5.77 21.54 25.32
CA LEU A 113 -6.47 20.66 26.25
C LEU A 113 -5.72 20.42 27.57
N GLY A 114 -4.47 20.88 27.70
CA GLY A 114 -3.63 20.64 28.88
C GLY A 114 -3.31 19.15 29.12
N LEU A 115 -3.30 18.32 28.06
CA LEU A 115 -3.11 16.88 28.19
C LEU A 115 -1.65 16.55 28.53
N PRO A 116 -1.37 15.80 29.61
CA PRO A 116 -0.01 15.46 29.99
C PRO A 116 0.56 14.35 29.10
N ARG A 117 1.89 14.35 28.93
CA ARG A 117 2.62 13.38 28.08
C ARG A 117 2.32 11.91 28.41
N LYS A 118 2.02 11.59 29.68
CA LYS A 118 1.68 10.23 30.15
C LYS A 118 0.38 9.68 29.57
N ASP A 119 -0.52 10.55 29.13
CA ASP A 119 -1.82 10.18 28.57
C ASP A 119 -1.80 10.19 27.03
N LEU A 120 -0.60 10.25 26.43
CA LEU A 120 -0.39 10.36 24.99
C LEU A 120 0.60 9.30 24.51
N VAL A 121 0.37 8.78 23.31
CA VAL A 121 1.37 7.98 22.58
C VAL A 121 1.71 8.62 21.24
N ARG A 122 2.95 8.43 20.79
CA ARG A 122 3.42 8.96 19.50
C ARG A 122 2.68 8.23 18.37
N LEU A 123 2.14 9.00 17.44
CA LEU A 123 1.29 8.49 16.37
C LEU A 123 1.76 9.03 15.02
N SER A 124 2.01 8.14 14.05
CA SER A 124 2.09 8.52 12.64
C SER A 124 0.75 9.14 12.24
N PRO A 125 0.71 10.38 11.72
CA PRO A 125 -0.55 11.06 11.43
C PRO A 125 -1.52 10.20 10.60
N PRO A 126 -2.84 10.30 10.83
CA PRO A 126 -3.82 9.62 9.99
C PRO A 126 -3.64 9.99 8.51
N GLY A 127 -3.76 8.99 7.63
CA GLY A 127 -3.43 9.10 6.21
C GLY A 127 -2.02 8.60 5.90
N SER A 128 -1.61 8.75 4.64
CA SER A 128 -0.36 8.18 4.13
C SER A 128 0.51 9.16 3.35
N SER A 129 0.10 10.43 3.19
CA SER A 129 0.81 11.39 2.31
C SER A 129 2.22 11.74 2.79
N HIS A 130 2.49 11.63 4.10
CA HIS A 130 3.83 11.82 4.66
C HIS A 130 4.75 10.59 4.50
N LEU A 131 4.21 9.45 4.06
CA LEU A 131 4.95 8.20 3.83
C LEU A 131 5.32 8.08 2.35
N ARG A 132 6.06 9.07 1.86
CA ARG A 132 6.60 9.10 0.48
C ARG A 132 8.13 9.07 0.43
N GLY A 133 8.79 9.10 1.58
CA GLY A 133 10.22 8.88 1.73
C GLY A 133 10.53 7.46 2.24
N LEU A 134 11.83 7.15 2.31
CA LEU A 134 12.33 5.85 2.77
C LEU A 134 12.16 5.64 4.28
N GLU A 135 12.18 6.71 5.08
CA GLU A 135 12.17 6.63 6.54
C GLU A 135 11.29 7.70 7.19
N LEU A 136 10.54 7.32 8.23
CA LEU A 136 9.84 8.21 9.14
C LEU A 136 10.67 8.38 10.42
N SER A 137 11.58 9.34 10.43
CA SER A 137 12.43 9.65 11.58
C SER A 137 11.72 10.43 12.68
N THR A 138 12.29 10.44 13.89
CA THR A 138 11.81 11.32 14.98
C THR A 138 11.81 12.79 14.56
N GLY A 139 12.82 13.24 13.79
CA GLY A 139 12.87 14.60 13.26
C GLY A 139 11.75 14.91 12.28
N ALA A 140 11.44 13.97 11.37
CA ALA A 140 10.31 14.09 10.45
C ALA A 140 8.97 14.16 11.20
N MET A 141 8.80 13.34 12.23
CA MET A 141 7.63 13.40 13.13
C MET A 141 7.47 14.75 13.82
N THR A 142 8.56 15.34 14.32
CA THR A 142 8.52 16.69 14.91
C THR A 142 8.09 17.74 13.89
N LYS A 143 8.63 17.70 12.66
CA LYS A 143 8.23 18.62 11.58
C LYS A 143 6.76 18.49 11.22
N LEU A 144 6.23 17.27 11.13
CA LEU A 144 4.80 17.03 10.89
C LEU A 144 3.94 17.65 11.99
N GLY A 145 4.35 17.52 13.25
CA GLY A 145 3.67 18.15 14.38
C GLY A 145 3.69 19.68 14.32
N GLN A 146 4.82 20.29 13.93
CA GLN A 146 4.95 21.74 13.70
C GLN A 146 4.06 22.24 12.55
N GLN A 147 3.82 21.39 11.54
CA GLN A 147 2.88 21.64 10.45
C GLN A 147 1.41 21.37 10.85
N GLY A 148 1.12 21.16 12.13
CA GLY A 148 -0.23 20.97 12.65
C GLY A 148 -0.81 19.57 12.45
N LYS A 149 -0.03 18.59 11.98
CA LYS A 149 -0.52 17.20 11.83
C LYS A 149 -0.74 16.54 13.19
N SER A 150 -1.69 15.60 13.23
CA SER A 150 -2.03 14.84 14.43
C SER A 150 -0.97 13.78 14.75
N THR A 151 0.10 14.17 15.43
CA THR A 151 1.24 13.29 15.78
C THR A 151 1.10 12.61 17.15
N TRP A 152 -0.02 12.81 17.84
CA TRP A 152 -0.32 12.22 19.14
C TRP A 152 -1.63 11.45 19.09
N LEU A 153 -1.67 10.30 19.76
CA LEU A 153 -2.91 9.59 20.06
C LEU A 153 -3.26 9.85 21.54
N PHE A 154 -4.48 10.33 21.79
CA PHE A 154 -5.05 10.39 23.13
C PHE A 154 -5.25 8.96 23.65
N ARG A 155 -4.48 8.59 24.68
CA ARG A 155 -4.46 7.24 25.22
C ARG A 155 -4.11 7.25 26.71
N PRO A 156 -5.02 7.72 27.59
CA PRO A 156 -4.79 7.70 29.02
C PRO A 156 -4.68 6.27 29.58
N SER A 157 -4.05 6.15 30.74
CA SER A 157 -4.08 4.94 31.58
C SER A 157 -5.45 4.76 32.24
N ASP A 158 -5.61 3.72 33.08
CA ASP A 158 -6.83 3.51 33.87
C ASP A 158 -7.07 4.60 34.92
N LYS A 159 -6.06 5.43 35.22
CA LYS A 159 -6.16 6.62 36.07
C LYS A 159 -5.87 7.86 35.21
N PRO A 160 -6.87 8.38 34.45
CA PRO A 160 -6.68 9.56 33.63
C PRO A 160 -6.31 10.78 34.50
N SER A 161 -5.51 11.69 33.96
CA SER A 161 -5.34 13.01 34.60
C SER A 161 -6.65 13.81 34.62
N PRO A 162 -6.79 14.85 35.46
CA PRO A 162 -7.99 15.71 35.47
C PRO A 162 -8.32 16.29 34.09
N ALA A 163 -7.31 16.71 33.32
CA ALA A 163 -7.48 17.20 31.95
C ALA A 163 -8.00 16.09 31.00
N SER A 164 -7.44 14.88 31.11
CA SER A 164 -7.92 13.72 30.35
C SER A 164 -9.34 13.32 30.73
N GLN A 165 -9.70 13.41 32.02
CA GLN A 165 -11.07 13.13 32.47
C GLN A 165 -12.06 14.15 31.89
N ALA A 166 -11.74 15.44 31.97
CA ALA A 166 -12.56 16.48 31.35
C ALA A 166 -12.71 16.27 29.83
N TYR A 167 -11.65 15.81 29.15
CA TYR A 167 -11.71 15.50 27.73
C TYR A 167 -12.58 14.27 27.42
N ILE A 168 -12.52 13.23 28.27
CA ILE A 168 -13.40 12.05 28.19
C ILE A 168 -14.86 12.45 28.36
N ASP A 169 -15.17 13.27 29.38
CA ASP A 169 -16.55 13.72 29.65
C ASP A 169 -17.10 14.55 28.48
N ALA A 170 -16.27 15.42 27.91
CA ALA A 170 -16.62 16.16 26.69
C ALA A 170 -16.84 15.25 25.48
N GLY A 171 -16.04 14.20 25.32
CA GLY A 171 -16.21 13.20 24.26
C GLY A 171 -17.52 12.42 24.38
N HIS A 172 -17.91 12.06 25.61
CA HIS A 172 -19.20 11.41 25.88
C HIS A 172 -20.37 12.35 25.58
N LEU A 173 -20.30 13.62 26.00
CA LEU A 173 -21.32 14.62 25.67
C LEU A 173 -21.47 14.85 24.16
N ALA A 174 -20.38 14.67 23.40
CA ALA A 174 -20.36 14.78 21.94
C ALA A 174 -20.73 13.48 21.21
N GLY A 175 -21.14 12.41 21.91
CA GLY A 175 -21.54 11.12 21.33
C GLY A 175 -20.38 10.33 20.70
N VAL A 176 -19.13 10.60 21.10
CA VAL A 176 -17.96 9.88 20.55
C VAL A 176 -17.98 8.40 20.95
N ASP A 177 -18.52 8.09 22.13
CA ASP A 177 -18.70 6.75 22.67
C ASP A 177 -19.73 5.92 21.90
N GLU A 178 -20.67 6.56 21.21
CA GLU A 178 -21.70 5.90 20.40
C GLU A 178 -21.17 5.33 19.08
N ALA A 179 -20.03 5.84 18.59
CA ALA A 179 -19.37 5.31 17.39
C ALA A 179 -19.09 3.82 17.56
N TYR A 180 -19.36 3.01 16.51
CA TYR A 180 -19.37 1.54 16.59
C TYR A 180 -18.17 0.95 17.35
N LYS A 181 -16.94 1.37 17.03
CA LYS A 181 -15.72 0.85 17.67
C LYS A 181 -15.52 1.36 19.10
N CYS A 182 -16.07 2.51 19.46
CA CYS A 182 -16.07 3.02 20.83
C CYS A 182 -17.07 2.25 21.69
N ARG A 183 -18.30 2.05 21.18
CA ARG A 183 -19.38 1.35 21.88
C ARG A 183 -19.03 -0.07 22.31
N VAL A 184 -18.30 -0.80 21.46
CA VAL A 184 -17.90 -2.19 21.74
C VAL A 184 -16.60 -2.30 22.56
N ARG A 185 -15.96 -1.17 22.89
CA ARG A 185 -14.67 -1.13 23.61
C ARG A 185 -14.90 -0.75 25.07
N LYS A 186 -14.19 -1.43 26.00
CA LYS A 186 -14.25 -1.15 27.43
C LYS A 186 -12.86 -0.85 28.01
N PRO A 187 -12.60 0.36 28.53
CA PRO A 187 -13.43 1.57 28.41
C PRO A 187 -13.40 2.15 26.98
N TRP A 188 -14.45 2.87 26.58
CA TRP A 188 -14.69 3.31 25.19
C TRP A 188 -13.56 4.20 24.63
N TYR A 189 -12.93 4.99 25.49
CA TYR A 189 -11.87 5.96 25.15
C TYR A 189 -10.48 5.33 25.03
N ARG A 190 -10.32 4.03 25.30
CA ARG A 190 -9.01 3.40 25.46
C ARG A 190 -8.64 2.51 24.28
N VAL A 191 -8.27 3.12 23.15
CA VAL A 191 -7.91 2.41 21.90
C VAL A 191 -6.88 1.28 22.17
N PRO A 192 -7.16 0.02 21.76
CA PRO A 192 -6.18 -1.06 21.85
C PRO A 192 -4.90 -0.71 21.10
N LEU A 193 -3.76 -0.90 21.75
CA LEU A 193 -2.46 -0.60 21.14
C LEU A 193 -1.90 -1.83 20.43
N LEU A 194 -1.36 -1.59 19.23
CA LEU A 194 -0.43 -2.50 18.57
C LEU A 194 1.00 -2.04 18.87
N LYS A 195 1.97 -2.97 18.87
CA LYS A 195 3.39 -2.59 18.86
C LYS A 195 3.65 -1.68 17.64
N PRO A 196 4.54 -0.68 17.73
CA PRO A 196 4.99 0.04 16.55
C PRO A 196 5.54 -0.96 15.52
N ALA A 197 5.08 -0.84 14.27
CA ALA A 197 5.57 -1.66 13.15
C ALA A 197 6.99 -1.25 12.76
N ASP A 198 7.71 -2.17 12.12
CA ASP A 198 9.05 -1.91 11.61
C ASP A 198 9.01 -1.03 10.36
N LEU A 199 8.10 -1.36 9.45
CA LEU A 199 7.79 -0.59 8.25
C LEU A 199 6.31 -0.19 8.27
N LEU A 200 6.01 0.97 7.70
CA LEU A 200 4.67 1.42 7.40
C LEU A 200 4.42 1.27 5.90
N LEU A 201 3.32 0.60 5.54
CA LEU A 201 2.91 0.34 4.16
C LEU A 201 1.69 1.21 3.82
N THR A 202 1.77 1.93 2.70
CA THR A 202 0.66 2.74 2.20
C THR A 202 -0.38 1.87 1.50
N CYS A 203 -1.61 1.87 2.01
CA CYS A 203 -2.66 0.97 1.53
C CYS A 203 -3.52 1.53 0.39
N MET A 204 -3.59 2.86 0.22
CA MET A 204 -4.33 3.54 -0.85
C MET A 204 -3.37 4.48 -1.58
N ASN A 205 -3.14 4.24 -2.87
CA ASN A 205 -2.08 4.88 -3.64
C ASN A 205 -2.60 5.40 -4.99
N ALA A 206 -2.33 6.68 -5.29
CA ALA A 206 -2.59 7.22 -6.62
C ALA A 206 -1.51 6.78 -7.63
N ASP A 207 -0.27 6.70 -7.17
CA ASP A 207 0.88 6.21 -7.90
C ASP A 207 1.10 4.71 -7.62
N THR A 208 1.86 4.36 -6.58
CA THR A 208 2.22 2.98 -6.25
C THR A 208 2.43 2.85 -4.74
N PRO A 209 2.31 1.65 -4.12
CA PRO A 209 2.57 1.48 -2.69
C PRO A 209 3.98 1.93 -2.28
N ARG A 210 4.15 2.26 -1.01
CA ARG A 210 5.44 2.59 -0.38
C ARG A 210 5.60 1.83 0.91
N LEU A 211 6.81 1.31 1.10
CA LEU A 211 7.32 0.93 2.41
C LEU A 211 8.16 2.09 2.95
N THR A 212 7.95 2.44 4.22
CA THR A 212 8.72 3.46 4.93
C THR A 212 9.16 2.92 6.28
N THR A 213 10.46 2.95 6.59
CA THR A 213 10.95 2.51 7.91
C THR A 213 10.47 3.42 9.01
N ASN A 214 9.84 2.84 10.04
CA ASN A 214 9.34 3.55 11.20
C ASN A 214 10.44 3.82 12.24
N MET A 215 11.43 4.63 11.87
CA MET A 215 12.54 5.01 12.76
C MET A 215 12.09 5.78 14.00
N ALA A 216 10.92 6.44 13.94
CA ALA A 216 10.33 7.16 15.05
C ALA A 216 9.70 6.26 16.12
N GLY A 217 9.54 4.96 15.85
CA GLY A 217 8.79 4.03 16.72
C GLY A 217 7.35 4.50 16.96
N ALA A 218 6.74 5.16 15.98
CA ALA A 218 5.40 5.71 16.11
C ALA A 218 4.34 4.61 15.94
N HIS A 219 3.27 4.67 16.72
CA HIS A 219 2.10 3.83 16.44
C HIS A 219 1.41 4.33 15.16
N HIS A 220 0.59 3.48 14.55
CA HIS A 220 -0.12 3.80 13.30
C HIS A 220 -1.59 3.38 13.38
N LEU A 221 -2.43 4.11 12.65
CA LEU A 221 -3.84 3.79 12.50
C LEU A 221 -4.07 2.98 11.23
N ASN A 222 -5.27 2.42 11.08
CA ASN A 222 -5.69 1.63 9.92
C ASN A 222 -5.75 2.40 8.58
N SER A 223 -5.35 3.67 8.54
CA SER A 223 -5.11 4.40 7.29
C SER A 223 -3.84 3.95 6.56
N VAL A 224 -3.01 3.13 7.22
CA VAL A 224 -1.83 2.47 6.69
C VAL A 224 -1.75 1.05 7.28
N HIS A 225 -0.95 0.19 6.67
CA HIS A 225 -0.63 -1.13 7.22
C HIS A 225 0.73 -1.08 7.92
N GLY A 226 0.93 -2.00 8.86
CA GLY A 226 2.21 -2.23 9.51
C GLY A 226 2.81 -3.54 9.03
N VAL A 227 4.09 -3.53 8.67
CA VAL A 227 4.87 -4.74 8.39
C VAL A 227 5.79 -5.01 9.59
N TYR A 228 5.70 -6.22 10.14
CA TYR A 228 6.48 -6.66 11.30
C TYR A 228 7.48 -7.71 10.84
N LEU A 229 8.71 -7.28 10.64
CA LEU A 229 9.74 -8.10 10.02
C LEU A 229 10.15 -9.25 10.94
N ASP A 230 10.37 -10.43 10.34
CA ASP A 230 10.91 -11.61 11.02
C ASP A 230 12.29 -11.29 11.62
N GLY A 231 12.59 -11.88 12.78
CA GLY A 231 13.86 -11.68 13.48
C GLY A 231 15.10 -11.91 12.60
N GLN A 232 15.06 -12.89 11.70
CA GLN A 232 16.18 -13.20 10.80
C GLN A 232 16.44 -12.10 9.76
N HIS A 233 15.40 -11.39 9.30
CA HIS A 233 15.48 -10.41 8.23
C HIS A 233 15.27 -8.96 8.70
N ARG A 234 15.00 -8.76 9.99
CA ARG A 234 14.59 -7.48 10.58
C ARG A 234 15.57 -6.35 10.31
N GLU A 235 16.87 -6.57 10.53
CA GLU A 235 17.86 -5.50 10.37
C GLU A 235 18.00 -5.09 8.91
N LEU A 236 18.21 -6.06 8.02
CA LEU A 236 18.31 -5.85 6.57
C LEU A 236 17.05 -5.20 6.01
N GLY A 237 15.87 -5.69 6.40
CA GLY A 237 14.59 -5.21 5.93
C GLY A 237 14.30 -3.78 6.38
N ARG A 238 14.61 -3.44 7.64
CA ARG A 238 14.49 -2.05 8.15
C ARG A 238 15.43 -1.09 7.42
N GLU A 239 16.62 -1.55 7.04
CA GLU A 239 17.61 -0.70 6.42
C GLU A 239 17.31 -0.46 4.92
N LEU A 240 17.00 -1.53 4.18
CA LEU A 240 17.10 -1.54 2.72
C LEU A 240 15.82 -1.89 1.97
N LEU A 241 14.84 -2.57 2.59
CA LEU A 241 13.60 -2.96 1.89
C LEU A 241 12.78 -1.75 1.36
N PRO A 242 12.68 -0.61 2.08
CA PRO A 242 12.05 0.60 1.53
C PRO A 242 12.66 1.11 0.23
N SER A 243 13.99 0.99 0.06
CA SER A 243 14.66 1.37 -1.18
C SER A 243 14.59 0.26 -2.22
N ALA A 244 14.83 -1.00 -1.82
CA ALA A 244 14.84 -2.13 -2.73
C ALA A 244 13.47 -2.37 -3.38
N SER A 245 12.37 -2.10 -2.65
CA SER A 245 11.01 -2.22 -3.18
C SER A 245 10.63 -1.16 -4.23
N LEU A 246 11.46 -0.13 -4.44
CA LEU A 246 11.24 0.89 -5.48
C LEU A 246 11.84 0.45 -6.82
N ASN A 247 11.48 -0.74 -7.31
CA ASN A 247 11.95 -1.27 -8.59
C ASN A 247 10.77 -1.63 -9.50
N SER A 248 10.98 -1.63 -10.82
CA SER A 248 9.92 -1.85 -11.81
C SER A 248 9.18 -3.19 -11.67
N VAL A 249 9.86 -4.27 -11.25
CA VAL A 249 9.24 -5.59 -11.06
C VAL A 249 8.26 -5.57 -9.88
N THR A 250 8.67 -5.02 -8.73
CA THR A 250 7.81 -4.83 -7.56
C THR A 250 6.64 -3.89 -7.86
N LEU A 251 6.88 -2.84 -8.66
CA LEU A 251 5.84 -1.90 -9.08
C LEU A 251 4.80 -2.55 -10.00
N LEU A 252 5.25 -3.33 -11.00
CA LEU A 252 4.36 -4.11 -11.87
C LEU A 252 3.50 -5.08 -11.04
N ASN A 253 4.14 -5.85 -10.15
CA ASN A 253 3.42 -6.83 -9.35
C ASN A 253 2.39 -6.16 -8.43
N ALA A 254 2.65 -4.96 -7.91
CA ALA A 254 1.66 -4.20 -7.14
C ALA A 254 0.36 -3.95 -7.92
N GLU A 255 0.46 -3.61 -9.21
CA GLU A 255 -0.71 -3.44 -10.09
C GLU A 255 -1.44 -4.77 -10.34
N MET A 256 -0.70 -5.87 -10.45
CA MET A 256 -1.26 -7.21 -10.67
C MET A 256 -2.05 -7.70 -9.46
N VAL A 257 -1.47 -7.58 -8.26
CA VAL A 257 -2.04 -8.14 -7.01
C VAL A 257 -2.95 -7.15 -6.28
N GLY A 258 -2.86 -5.86 -6.56
CA GLY A 258 -3.69 -4.84 -5.92
C GLY A 258 -5.14 -4.85 -6.43
N ARG A 259 -5.96 -4.00 -5.83
CA ARG A 259 -7.31 -3.68 -6.29
C ARG A 259 -7.34 -2.26 -6.85
N SER A 260 -7.88 -2.11 -8.04
CA SER A 260 -8.24 -0.81 -8.58
C SER A 260 -9.58 -0.35 -8.01
N TYR A 261 -9.63 0.90 -7.55
CA TYR A 261 -10.85 1.59 -7.12
C TYR A 261 -11.07 2.83 -8.00
N GLY A 262 -12.31 3.31 -8.02
CA GLY A 262 -12.68 4.56 -8.69
C GLY A 262 -11.77 5.73 -8.27
N GLY A 263 -11.57 6.69 -9.18
CA GLY A 263 -10.59 7.77 -9.00
C GLY A 263 -9.14 7.34 -9.27
N GLY A 264 -8.93 6.14 -9.81
CA GLY A 264 -7.62 5.62 -10.18
C GLY A 264 -6.76 5.24 -8.98
N ILE A 265 -7.36 4.79 -7.87
CA ILE A 265 -6.62 4.40 -6.68
C ILE A 265 -6.24 2.92 -6.73
N LEU A 266 -4.97 2.62 -6.52
CA LEU A 266 -4.47 1.28 -6.25
C LEU A 266 -4.50 1.00 -4.76
N LYS A 267 -5.27 -0.01 -4.36
CA LYS A 267 -5.39 -0.45 -2.98
C LYS A 267 -4.71 -1.80 -2.77
N LEU A 268 -3.88 -1.90 -1.74
CA LEU A 268 -3.35 -3.16 -1.22
C LEU A 268 -3.88 -3.35 0.21
N GLU A 269 -4.76 -4.33 0.41
CA GLU A 269 -5.08 -4.86 1.75
C GLU A 269 -4.03 -5.92 2.17
N PRO A 270 -3.98 -6.33 3.45
CA PRO A 270 -2.93 -7.23 3.95
C PRO A 270 -2.71 -8.49 3.12
N ARG A 271 -3.77 -9.22 2.75
CA ARG A 271 -3.64 -10.44 1.92
C ARG A 271 -3.04 -10.21 0.54
N GLU A 272 -3.27 -9.02 -0.03
CA GLU A 272 -2.70 -8.64 -1.32
C GLU A 272 -1.25 -8.19 -1.15
N ALA A 273 -0.96 -7.52 -0.03
CA ALA A 273 0.40 -7.17 0.35
C ALA A 273 1.24 -8.41 0.65
N ASP A 274 0.68 -9.47 1.24
CA ASP A 274 1.42 -10.70 1.57
C ASP A 274 2.07 -11.30 0.31
N VAL A 275 1.34 -11.35 -0.81
CA VAL A 275 1.82 -11.86 -2.11
C VAL A 275 2.50 -10.80 -2.99
N TRP A 276 2.69 -9.58 -2.48
CA TRP A 276 3.36 -8.51 -3.23
C TRP A 276 4.84 -8.83 -3.39
N ALA A 277 5.29 -8.97 -4.64
CA ALA A 277 6.64 -9.41 -4.98
C ALA A 277 7.71 -8.38 -4.57
N MET A 278 8.65 -8.86 -3.76
CA MET A 278 9.80 -8.14 -3.23
C MET A 278 11.10 -8.80 -3.71
N PRO A 279 12.18 -8.04 -3.89
CA PRO A 279 13.52 -8.62 -3.89
C PRO A 279 13.70 -9.52 -2.65
N SER A 280 14.23 -10.73 -2.83
CA SER A 280 14.39 -11.69 -1.74
C SER A 280 15.42 -11.21 -0.72
N PRO A 281 15.37 -11.65 0.55
CA PRO A 281 16.39 -11.28 1.54
C PRO A 281 17.82 -11.58 1.08
N ALA A 282 18.04 -12.72 0.42
CA ALA A 282 19.34 -13.07 -0.15
C ALA A 282 19.76 -12.08 -1.25
N HIS A 283 18.85 -11.72 -2.14
CA HIS A 283 19.13 -10.79 -3.23
C HIS A 283 19.43 -9.37 -2.73
N VAL A 284 18.63 -8.87 -1.77
CA VAL A 284 18.87 -7.58 -1.09
C VAL A 284 20.21 -7.58 -0.37
N GLN A 285 20.59 -8.70 0.27
CA GLN A 285 21.87 -8.83 0.93
C GLN A 285 23.04 -8.75 -0.05
N THR A 286 22.93 -9.38 -1.23
CA THR A 286 23.93 -9.28 -2.31
C THR A 286 24.07 -7.86 -2.83
N CYS A 287 22.94 -7.15 -2.98
CA CYS A 287 22.93 -5.77 -3.48
C CYS A 287 23.14 -4.70 -2.39
N ALA A 288 23.45 -5.09 -1.15
CA ALA A 288 23.35 -4.21 0.01
C ALA A 288 24.26 -2.98 -0.09
N ASP A 289 25.51 -3.14 -0.52
CA ASP A 289 26.45 -2.03 -0.63
C ASP A 289 26.06 -1.04 -1.72
N GLN A 290 25.57 -1.54 -2.85
CA GLN A 290 25.06 -0.69 -3.92
C GLN A 290 23.80 0.06 -3.49
N LEU A 291 22.87 -0.63 -2.81
CA LEU A 291 21.67 0.00 -2.23
C LEU A 291 22.02 1.10 -1.23
N ARG A 292 23.00 0.87 -0.35
CA ARG A 292 23.50 1.90 0.59
C ARG A 292 24.11 3.09 -0.14
N LEU A 293 24.89 2.83 -1.19
CA LEU A 293 25.52 3.88 -2.00
C LEU A 293 24.48 4.80 -2.63
N ILE A 294 23.41 4.24 -3.21
CA ILE A 294 22.38 5.04 -3.91
C ILE A 294 21.31 5.63 -2.98
N LYS A 295 21.16 5.12 -1.75
CA LYS A 295 20.09 5.52 -0.80
C LYS A 295 19.95 7.04 -0.61
N PRO A 296 21.03 7.83 -0.49
CA PRO A 296 20.91 9.29 -0.38
C PRO A 296 20.28 9.95 -1.61
N ASP A 297 20.59 9.46 -2.82
CA ASP A 297 20.08 10.04 -4.06
C ASP A 297 18.65 9.59 -4.34
N VAL A 298 18.31 8.34 -4.04
CA VAL A 298 16.91 7.86 -4.00
C VAL A 298 16.08 8.76 -3.08
N ALA A 299 16.56 9.06 -1.87
CA ALA A 299 15.87 9.94 -0.95
C ALA A 299 15.68 11.37 -1.49
N LYS A 300 16.67 11.93 -2.22
CA LYS A 300 16.56 13.25 -2.86
C LYS A 300 15.52 13.27 -3.98
N PHE A 301 15.47 12.24 -4.82
CA PHE A 301 14.45 12.12 -5.87
C PHE A 301 13.04 12.07 -5.29
N LEU A 302 12.84 11.23 -4.27
CA LEU A 302 11.54 11.14 -3.57
C LEU A 302 11.12 12.46 -2.92
N GLN A 303 12.05 13.21 -2.31
CA GLN A 303 11.76 14.53 -1.74
C GLN A 303 11.28 15.55 -2.77
N ARG A 304 11.72 15.42 -4.04
CA ARG A 304 11.30 16.26 -5.16
C ARG A 304 10.05 15.75 -5.87
N GLY A 305 9.52 14.61 -5.45
CA GLY A 305 8.39 13.94 -6.10
C GLY A 305 8.76 13.19 -7.39
N ASP A 306 10.06 12.99 -7.65
CA ASP A 306 10.55 12.30 -8.84
C ASP A 306 10.68 10.79 -8.60
N LEU A 307 9.53 10.13 -8.50
CA LEU A 307 9.48 8.67 -8.37
C LEU A 307 10.17 7.94 -9.54
N PRO A 308 9.97 8.32 -10.82
CA PRO A 308 10.60 7.62 -11.93
C PRO A 308 12.13 7.59 -11.84
N ALA A 309 12.77 8.70 -11.46
CA ALA A 309 14.22 8.73 -11.28
C ALA A 309 14.69 7.86 -10.10
N ALA A 310 13.93 7.85 -8.99
CA ALA A 310 14.20 6.96 -7.86
C ALA A 310 14.13 5.49 -8.27
N VAL A 311 13.09 5.10 -9.02
CA VAL A 311 12.89 3.72 -9.50
C VAL A 311 13.99 3.31 -10.46
N LYS A 312 14.32 4.14 -11.45
CA LYS A 312 15.40 3.87 -12.40
C LYS A 312 16.73 3.63 -11.71
N LEU A 313 17.04 4.42 -10.68
CA LEU A 313 18.29 4.26 -9.92
C LEU A 313 18.32 2.93 -9.15
N VAL A 314 17.19 2.51 -8.59
CA VAL A 314 17.08 1.23 -7.88
C VAL A 314 17.08 0.05 -8.86
N ASP A 315 16.40 0.14 -10.00
CA ASP A 315 16.47 -0.86 -11.09
C ASP A 315 17.91 -1.14 -11.48
N SER A 316 18.71 -0.09 -11.71
CA SER A 316 20.13 -0.25 -12.03
C SER A 316 20.91 -0.95 -10.91
N ALA A 317 20.51 -0.80 -9.64
CA ALA A 317 21.20 -1.39 -8.50
C ALA A 317 20.79 -2.83 -8.19
N VAL A 318 19.49 -3.16 -8.30
CA VAL A 318 18.95 -4.44 -7.84
C VAL A 318 18.45 -5.33 -8.97
N LEU A 319 18.37 -4.84 -10.20
CA LEU A 319 17.94 -5.59 -11.36
C LEU A 319 19.11 -5.69 -12.34
N VAL A 320 19.27 -4.70 -13.23
CA VAL A 320 20.19 -4.75 -14.36
C VAL A 320 21.64 -4.82 -13.92
N GLY A 321 22.07 -3.98 -12.97
CA GLY A 321 23.45 -4.00 -12.47
C GLY A 321 23.81 -5.25 -11.65
N SER A 322 22.81 -6.00 -11.18
CA SER A 322 23.02 -7.31 -10.55
C SER A 322 23.03 -8.47 -11.56
N GLY A 323 22.69 -8.21 -12.82
CA GLY A 323 22.71 -9.20 -13.91
C GLY A 323 21.57 -10.21 -13.91
N ILE A 324 20.51 -10.00 -13.13
CA ILE A 324 19.36 -10.92 -13.02
C ILE A 324 18.32 -10.72 -14.13
N ILE A 325 18.41 -9.60 -14.85
CA ILE A 325 17.55 -9.24 -15.97
C ILE A 325 18.30 -8.23 -16.85
N THR A 326 18.14 -8.33 -18.16
CA THR A 326 18.72 -7.36 -19.11
C THR A 326 17.87 -6.10 -19.21
N GLU A 327 18.42 -5.01 -19.77
CA GLU A 327 17.65 -3.77 -19.97
C GLU A 327 16.45 -4.00 -20.91
N SER A 328 16.61 -4.81 -21.96
CA SER A 328 15.52 -5.11 -22.91
C SER A 328 14.37 -5.85 -22.23
N GLU A 329 14.68 -6.85 -21.39
CA GLU A 329 13.67 -7.62 -20.65
C GLU A 329 12.98 -6.73 -19.59
N LEU A 330 13.73 -5.83 -18.96
CA LEU A 330 13.18 -4.87 -18.01
C LEU A 330 12.25 -3.84 -18.68
N ASP A 331 12.51 -3.49 -19.94
CA ASP A 331 11.63 -2.59 -20.69
C ASP A 331 10.24 -3.21 -20.92
N HIS A 332 10.14 -4.52 -21.18
CA HIS A 332 8.85 -5.22 -21.21
C HIS A 332 8.08 -5.09 -19.88
N VAL A 333 8.78 -5.24 -18.74
CA VAL A 333 8.19 -5.06 -17.40
C VAL A 333 7.70 -3.62 -17.19
N ARG A 334 8.48 -2.63 -17.62
CA ARG A 334 8.13 -1.20 -17.51
C ARG A 334 6.92 -0.85 -18.36
N ASP A 335 6.85 -1.34 -19.59
CA ASP A 335 5.74 -1.11 -20.50
C ASP A 335 4.44 -1.75 -20.01
N ALA A 336 4.53 -2.97 -19.45
CA ALA A 336 3.42 -3.64 -18.82
C ALA A 336 2.90 -2.85 -17.59
N HIS A 337 3.81 -2.35 -16.73
CA HIS A 337 3.43 -1.52 -15.59
C HIS A 337 2.78 -0.21 -16.04
N ALA A 338 3.35 0.48 -17.03
CA ALA A 338 2.78 1.70 -17.59
C ALA A 338 1.37 1.47 -18.16
N THR A 339 1.15 0.34 -18.83
CA THR A 339 -0.16 -0.06 -19.37
C THR A 339 -1.18 -0.27 -18.26
N LEU A 340 -0.85 -1.04 -17.21
CA LEU A 340 -1.77 -1.27 -16.10
C LEU A 340 -2.06 0.02 -15.30
N ALA A 341 -1.03 0.79 -14.96
CA ALA A 341 -1.18 2.05 -14.26
C ALA A 341 -2.00 3.06 -15.07
N GLY A 342 -1.76 3.14 -16.39
CA GLY A 342 -2.50 4.01 -17.30
C GLY A 342 -3.99 3.65 -17.36
N ARG A 343 -4.32 2.35 -17.45
CA ARG A 343 -5.71 1.86 -17.40
C ARG A 343 -6.40 2.25 -16.10
N ARG A 344 -5.73 2.05 -14.96
CA ARG A 344 -6.25 2.43 -13.65
C ARG A 344 -6.51 3.94 -13.57
N GLN A 345 -5.59 4.77 -14.06
CA GLN A 345 -5.72 6.23 -14.04
C GLN A 345 -6.81 6.75 -14.99
N ALA A 346 -6.97 6.16 -16.18
CA ALA A 346 -8.00 6.55 -17.15
C ALA A 346 -9.43 6.40 -16.57
N ARG A 347 -9.65 5.35 -15.78
CA ARG A 347 -10.90 5.13 -15.03
C ARG A 347 -11.14 6.17 -13.93
N GLY A 348 -10.12 6.90 -13.51
CA GLY A 348 -10.24 8.01 -12.56
C GLY A 348 -10.65 9.33 -13.18
N ARG A 349 -10.31 9.57 -14.46
CA ARG A 349 -10.57 10.85 -15.16
C ARG A 349 -11.97 10.97 -15.74
N SER A 350 -12.65 9.86 -15.97
CA SER A 350 -14.00 9.76 -16.57
C SER A 350 -15.14 10.12 -15.60
N GLY A 351 -14.85 10.83 -14.50
CA GLY A 351 -15.82 11.26 -13.48
C GLY A 351 -15.86 12.77 -13.26
N HIS A 352 -15.55 13.58 -14.28
CA HIS A 352 -15.69 15.04 -14.25
C HIS A 352 -16.65 15.52 -15.33
#